data_AF-A0A1C5X8F1-F1
#
_entry.id   AF-A0A1C5X8F1-F1
#
_cell.length_a   1.000
_cell.length_b   1.000
_cell.length_c   1.000
_cell.angle_alpha   90.00
_cell.angle_beta   90.00
_cell.angle_gamma   90.00
#
_symmetry.space_group_name_H-M   'P 1'
#
loop_
_entity.id
_entity.type
_entity.pdbx_description
1 polymer ?
#
loop_
_entity_poly.entity_id
_entity_poly.type
_entity_poly.pdbx_seq_one_letter_code
_entity_poly.pdbx_strand_id
1 'polypeptide(L)' 'MNKHDVSKYIDLLHRRTFILLHSGIDWKPEYETELQQINQELDLLRSLVDQEHSRKVRNNLPNVAS' A
#
# COMPACT_ATOMS: atom_id res chain seq x y z
N MET A 1 -9.59 -3.66 -6.79
CA MET A 1 -9.37 -2.61 -5.77
C MET A 1 -10.34 -1.47 -6.01
N ASN A 2 -11.02 -0.98 -4.97
CA ASN A 2 -12.00 0.10 -5.07
C ASN A 2 -11.38 1.47 -4.69
N LYS A 3 -12.12 2.58 -4.86
CA LYS A 3 -11.63 3.94 -4.54
C LYS A 3 -11.28 4.12 -3.07
N HIS A 4 -12.04 3.48 -2.17
CA HIS A 4 -11.79 3.53 -0.73
C HIS A 4 -10.46 2.85 -0.38
N ASP A 5 -10.16 1.69 -0.97
CA ASP A 5 -8.89 0.98 -0.77
C ASP A 5 -7.70 1.82 -1.23
N VAL A 6 -7.84 2.56 -2.34
CA VAL A 6 -6.81 3.47 -2.86
C VAL A 6 -6.59 4.65 -1.92
N SER A 7 -7.67 5.27 -1.43
CA SER A 7 -7.56 6.36 -0.44
C SER A 7 -6.84 5.86 0.82
N LYS A 8 -7.26 4.71 1.35
CA LYS A 8 -6.67 4.09 2.52
C LYS A 8 -5.17 3.80 2.33
N TYR A 9 -4.80 3.26 1.18
CA TYR A 9 -3.39 3.01 0.83
C TYR A 9 -2.55 4.29 0.86
N ILE A 10 -3.06 5.38 0.29
CA ILE A 10 -2.38 6.69 0.29
C ILE A 10 -2.25 7.24 1.72
N ASP A 11 -3.32 7.18 2.51
CA ASP A 11 -3.32 7.68 3.89
C ASP A 11 -2.33 6.92 4.79
N LEU A 12 -2.25 5.59 4.63
CA LEU A 12 -1.28 4.75 5.33
C LEU A 12 0.17 5.09 4.93
N LEU A 13 0.44 5.33 3.64
CA LEU A 13 1.76 5.77 3.19
C LEU A 13 2.14 7.14 3.75
N HIS A 14 1.20 8.09 3.77
CA HIS A 14 1.43 9.40 4.39
C HIS A 14 1.75 9.26 5.88
N ARG A 15 0.98 8.46 6.61
CA ARG A 15 1.20 8.26 8.05
C ARG A 15 2.54 7.59 8.34
N ARG A 16 2.88 6.52 7.61
CA ARG A 16 4.18 5.86 7.70
C ARG A 16 5.33 6.82 7.44
N THR A 17 5.20 7.63 6.38
CA THR A 17 6.22 8.62 6.00
C THR A 17 6.38 9.69 7.08
N PHE A 18 5.28 10.17 7.65
CA PHE A 18 5.32 11.10 8.79
C PHE A 18 6.12 10.51 9.95
N ILE A 19 5.78 9.30 10.40
CA ILE A 19 6.45 8.66 11.54
C ILE A 19 7.96 8.51 11.27
N LEU A 20 8.34 8.04 10.08
CA LEU A 20 9.76 7.81 9.73
C LEU A 20 10.55 9.11 9.54
N LEU A 21 9.94 10.19 9.06
CA LEU A 21 10.63 11.47 8.88
C LEU A 21 10.75 12.27 10.18
N HIS A 22 9.91 11.96 11.17
CA HIS A 22 9.90 12.64 12.47
C HIS A 22 10.45 11.72 13.58
N SER A 23 11.03 10.57 13.22
CA SER A 23 11.67 9.68 14.18
C SER A 23 13.01 10.27 14.61
N GLY A 24 13.11 10.56 15.91
CA GLY A 24 14.23 11.25 16.52
C GLY A 24 13.77 11.76 17.87
N ILE A 25 13.67 13.08 18.03
CA ILE A 25 13.17 13.71 19.25
C ILE A 25 11.66 13.49 19.42
N ASP A 26 10.88 13.47 18.33
CA ASP A 26 9.42 13.32 18.37
C ASP A 26 8.95 11.86 18.38
N TRP A 27 9.88 10.91 18.57
CA TRP A 27 9.54 9.50 18.64
C TRP A 27 8.65 9.22 19.86
N LYS A 28 7.57 8.48 19.62
CA LYS A 28 6.68 7.99 20.67
C LYS A 28 6.67 6.46 20.66
N PRO A 29 6.64 5.77 21.82
CA PRO A 29 6.61 4.31 21.88
C PRO A 29 5.48 3.67 21.07
N GLU A 30 4.33 4.33 20.98
CA GLU A 30 3.16 3.85 20.25
C GLU A 30 3.40 3.75 18.74
N TYR A 31 4.37 4.50 18.21
CA TYR A 31 4.71 4.47 16.79
C TYR A 31 5.29 3.14 16.33
N GLU A 32 5.92 2.36 17.22
CA GLU A 32 6.39 1.01 16.88
C GLU A 32 5.22 0.12 16.48
N THR A 33 4.21 0.03 17.35
CA THR A 33 3.00 -0.76 17.10
C THR A 33 2.21 -0.21 15.92
N GLU A 34 2.10 1.12 15.80
CA GLU A 34 1.43 1.76 14.68
C GLU A 34 2.12 1.43 13.34
N LEU A 35 3.45 1.49 13.29
CA LEU A 35 4.22 1.12 12.09
C LEU A 35 4.03 -0.35 11.71
N GLN A 36 4.00 -1.27 12.68
CA GLN A 36 3.73 -2.68 12.41
C GLN A 36 2.35 -2.87 11.77
N GLN A 37 1.31 -2.23 12.32
CA GLN A 37 -0.05 -2.30 11.76
C GLN A 37 -0.11 -1.71 10.35
N ILE A 38 0.51 -0.54 10.14
CA ILE A 38 0.55 0.10 8.82
C ILE A 38 1.26 -0.79 7.80
N ASN A 39 2.41 -1.38 8.15
CA ASN A 39 3.15 -2.25 7.23
C ASN A 39 2.33 -3.49 6.85
N GLN A 40 1.69 -4.16 7.82
CA GLN A 40 0.82 -5.30 7.57
C GLN A 40 -0.33 -4.95 6.62
N GLU A 41 -0.97 -3.79 6.84
CA GLU A 41 -2.10 -3.38 6.00
C GLU A 41 -1.66 -2.95 4.59
N LEU A 42 -0.50 -2.30 4.46
CA LEU A 42 0.09 -1.96 3.16
C LEU A 42 0.43 -3.22 2.34
N ASP A 43 0.93 -4.28 2.96
CA ASP A 43 1.24 -5.55 2.27
C ASP A 43 -0.01 -6.23 1.71
N LEU A 44 -1.12 -6.20 2.46
CA LEU A 44 -2.42 -6.69 2.00
C LEU A 44 -2.94 -5.88 0.81
N LEU A 45 -2.89 -4.55 0.91
CA LEU A 45 -3.36 -3.66 -0.16
C LEU A 45 -2.48 -3.74 -1.40
N ARG A 46 -1.16 -3.89 -1.25
CA ARG A 46 -0.23 -4.04 -2.38
C ARG A 46 -0.51 -5.30 -3.18
N SER A 47 -0.83 -6.40 -2.51
CA SER A 47 -1.26 -7.64 -3.17
C SER A 47 -2.51 -7.43 -4.04
N LEU A 48 -3.45 -6.59 -3.61
CA LEU A 48 -4.65 -6.26 -4.40
C LEU A 48 -4.35 -5.34 -5.59
N VAL A 49 -3.42 -4.40 -5.44
CA VAL A 49 -2.90 -3.56 -6.53
C VAL A 49 -2.25 -4.45 -7.59
N ASP A 50 -1.37 -5.35 -7.18
CA ASP A 50 -0.61 -6.23 -8.07
C ASP A 50 -1.51 -7.21 -8.84
N GLN A 51 -2.55 -7.73 -8.19
CA GLN A 51 -3.59 -8.54 -8.84
C GLN A 51 -4.36 -7.74 -9.90
N GLU A 52 -4.76 -6.51 -9.59
CA GLU A 52 -5.47 -5.64 -10.54
C GLU A 52 -4.58 -5.22 -11.72
N HIS A 53 -3.31 -4.91 -11.47
CA HIS A 53 -2.32 -4.63 -12.52
C HIS A 53 -2.10 -5.85 -13.41
N SER A 54 -1.93 -7.05 -12.82
CA SER A 54 -1.77 -8.29 -13.57
C SER A 54 -3.01 -8.60 -14.42
N ARG A 55 -4.23 -8.32 -13.93
CA ARG A 55 -5.48 -8.45 -14.69
C ARG A 55 -5.50 -7.50 -15.89
N LYS A 56 -5.11 -6.24 -15.72
CA LYS A 56 -5.04 -5.24 -16.81
C LYS A 56 -3.99 -5.59 -17.84
N VAL A 57 -2.80 -6.03 -17.42
CA VAL A 57 -1.73 -6.48 -18.33
C VAL A 57 -2.20 -7.66 -19.17
N ARG A 58 -2.81 -8.68 -18.54
CA ARG A 58 -3.37 -9.85 -19.25
C ARG A 58 -4.44 -9.46 -20.27
N ASN A 59 -5.32 -8.51 -19.93
CA ASN A 59 -6.39 -8.07 -20.82
C ASN A 59 -5.91 -7.18 -21.98
N ASN A 60 -4.66 -6.67 -21.91
CA ASN A 60 -4.05 -5.82 -22.94
C ASN A 60 -3.08 -6.59 -23.86
N LEU A 61 -2.91 -7.90 -23.67
CA LEU A 61 -2.14 -8.72 -24.61
C LEU A 61 -2.99 -9.00 -25.86
N PRO A 62 -2.47 -8.72 -27.08
CA PRO A 62 -3.16 -9.15 -28.30
C PRO A 62 -3.31 -10.66 -28.27
N ASN A 63 -4.50 -11.15 -28.62
CA ASN A 63 -4.76 -12.58 -28.77
C ASN A 63 -3.94 -13.10 -29.96
N VAL A 64 -2.66 -13.40 -29.75
CA VAL A 64 -1.81 -14.04 -30.76
C VAL A 64 -2.03 -15.55 -30.65
N ALA A 65 -3.19 -15.98 -31.13
CA ALA A 65 -3.48 -17.37 -31.40
C ALA A 65 -4.02 -17.47 -32.84
N SER A 66 -3.13 -17.83 -33.76
CA SER A 66 -3.41 -18.50 -35.04
C SER A 66 -2.23 -19.40 -35.34
#